data_AF-A0A8G0LMD4-F1
#
_entry.id   AF-A0A8G0LMD4-F1
#
_cell.length_a   1.000
_cell.length_b   1.000
_cell.length_c   1.000
_cell.angle_alpha   90.00
_cell.angle_beta   90.00
_cell.angle_gamma   90.00
#
_symmetry.space_group_name_H-M   'P 1'
#
loop_
_entity.id
_entity.type
_entity.pdbx_description
1 polymer ?
#
loop_
_entity_poly.entity_id
_entity_poly.type
_entity_poly.pdbx_seq_one_letter_code
_entity_poly.pdbx_strand_id
1 'polypeptide(L)'
;MCVEIIERPSSQSSLLLDRNFAPLNYKRTYRKTSTLPAMEMFEAELAKATNLDNGDMLGAVAIVIDNNALQLVERGILMLDEPITRHLPEIEKCLVLDEVDEEIRLRYPICSVTLRHLLLNTSGMGTPDSYQERFGSEDRVPPPDFPDDAHPLARNQFTHLFFEPGEGFEYGWGIYCVQLLVERLGGKDRFFEYVDHHIFGALGMTTSTYRPALAPQVWERRLQMVERKVDTSTMNGKAYLVARDKDTYGLTCSISDLARLFGDIMSPDCKLLQRQEQRDLFFAPQLTPGSLAHQSLLAETTNYGFLLPLEQDVPHKVSWALITPPPAMNWTAAGALVEEDGTLPGSCIPKGTVAFEGQPNIIWTMNREKGRMMLFGTQLLPGYDVKAHNLAVQFLYDAWKTFG
;
A
#
# COMPACT_ATOMS: atom_id res chain seq x y z
N MET A 1 -11.50 15.05 0.29
CA MET A 1 -11.49 14.07 -0.83
C MET A 1 -10.64 14.68 -1.93
N CYS A 2 -9.67 13.93 -2.44
CA CYS A 2 -8.83 14.36 -3.55
C CYS A 2 -8.77 13.23 -4.58
N VAL A 3 -8.85 13.60 -5.87
CA VAL A 3 -9.03 12.68 -7.00
C VAL A 3 -8.11 13.13 -8.12
N GLU A 4 -7.27 12.24 -8.65
CA GLU A 4 -6.34 12.55 -9.73
C GLU A 4 -6.25 11.40 -10.75
N ILE A 5 -6.30 11.74 -12.05
CA ILE A 5 -6.11 10.83 -13.19
C ILE A 5 -4.92 11.35 -13.98
N ILE A 6 -3.93 10.49 -14.25
CA ILE A 6 -2.67 10.90 -14.88
C ILE A 6 -2.33 10.01 -16.06
N GLU A 7 -1.96 10.66 -17.16
CA GLU A 7 -1.56 10.07 -18.42
C GLU A 7 -0.03 10.11 -18.60
N ARG A 8 0.56 9.03 -19.12
CA ARG A 8 1.98 8.97 -19.49
C ARG A 8 2.31 9.96 -20.63
N PRO A 9 3.45 10.69 -20.60
CA PRO A 9 3.93 11.45 -21.75
C PRO A 9 4.32 10.49 -22.90
N SER A 10 3.74 10.66 -24.09
CA SER A 10 4.11 9.88 -25.28
C SER A 10 5.13 10.63 -26.15
N SER A 11 6.06 9.90 -26.78
CA SER A 11 7.07 10.44 -27.70
C SER A 11 6.58 10.61 -29.15
N GLN A 12 5.33 10.23 -29.44
CA GLN A 12 4.71 10.38 -30.76
C GLN A 12 3.21 10.67 -30.63
N SER A 13 2.83 11.92 -30.40
CA SER A 13 1.53 12.44 -30.84
C SER A 13 1.55 13.98 -30.86
N SER A 14 1.68 14.52 -32.07
CA SER A 14 1.46 15.92 -32.36
C SER A 14 -0.05 16.18 -32.51
N LEU A 15 -0.69 16.82 -31.52
CA LEU A 15 -1.53 18.03 -31.63
C LEU A 15 -2.43 18.22 -30.38
N LEU A 16 -1.88 18.89 -29.37
CA LEU A 16 -2.45 20.07 -28.67
C LEU A 16 -1.43 20.48 -27.60
N LEU A 17 -0.37 21.14 -28.06
CA LEU A 17 0.66 21.74 -27.23
C LEU A 17 0.21 23.15 -26.83
N ASP A 18 -0.08 23.37 -25.55
CA ASP A 18 0.00 24.71 -24.95
C ASP A 18 1.37 24.87 -24.25
N ARG A 19 1.95 26.06 -24.36
CA ARG A 19 3.38 26.38 -24.35
C ARG A 19 4.11 26.32 -23.00
N ASN A 20 3.63 25.56 -22.02
CA ASN A 20 4.36 25.32 -20.78
C ASN A 20 4.33 23.82 -20.48
N PHE A 21 5.50 23.19 -20.44
CA PHE A 21 5.75 21.77 -20.13
C PHE A 21 5.00 21.26 -18.87
N ALA A 22 3.71 21.00 -18.98
CA ALA A 22 2.89 20.36 -17.97
C ALA A 22 2.42 19.00 -18.54
N PRO A 23 2.45 17.91 -17.75
CA PRO A 23 1.65 16.73 -18.05
C PRO A 23 0.20 17.17 -18.28
N LEU A 24 -0.58 16.42 -19.06
CA LEU A 24 -2.04 16.49 -19.01
C LEU A 24 -2.48 16.03 -17.61
N ASN A 25 -2.31 16.91 -16.62
CA ASN A 25 -2.85 16.77 -15.28
C ASN A 25 -4.34 17.03 -15.43
N TYR A 26 -5.16 15.99 -15.53
CA TYR A 26 -6.58 16.13 -15.23
C TYR A 26 -6.74 16.24 -13.72
N LYS A 27 -6.24 17.35 -13.15
CA LYS A 27 -6.39 17.69 -11.75
C LYS A 27 -7.77 18.27 -11.55
N ARG A 28 -8.75 17.39 -11.28
CA ARG A 28 -10.06 17.82 -10.84
C ARG A 28 -10.08 17.89 -9.32
N THR A 29 -9.56 18.97 -8.76
CA THR A 29 -10.03 19.40 -7.44
C THR A 29 -11.49 19.79 -7.66
N TYR A 30 -12.46 18.98 -7.23
CA TYR A 30 -13.89 19.26 -7.40
C TYR A 30 -14.25 20.55 -6.64
N ARG A 31 -14.02 21.70 -7.27
CA ARG A 31 -14.78 22.93 -7.07
C ARG A 31 -15.78 23.00 -8.21
N LYS A 32 -16.91 22.35 -8.00
CA LYS A 32 -18.22 22.71 -8.57
C LYS A 32 -18.25 22.86 -10.10
N THR A 33 -18.32 21.74 -10.86
CA THR A 33 -19.07 21.62 -12.13
C THR A 33 -18.90 20.24 -12.78
N SER A 34 -19.66 19.24 -12.32
CA SER A 34 -20.42 18.25 -13.11
C SER A 34 -20.86 17.14 -12.16
N THR A 35 -22.16 17.01 -11.98
CA THR A 35 -22.81 16.34 -10.85
C THR A 35 -23.03 14.85 -11.10
N LEU A 36 -22.33 13.99 -10.34
CA LEU A 36 -22.85 12.68 -9.98
C LEU A 36 -23.67 12.86 -8.69
N PRO A 37 -24.98 12.54 -8.64
CA PRO A 37 -25.83 12.83 -7.48
C PRO A 37 -25.33 12.23 -6.15
N ALA A 38 -24.60 11.11 -6.20
CA ALA A 38 -23.99 10.47 -5.02
C ALA A 38 -22.79 11.27 -4.45
N MET A 39 -22.08 12.02 -5.29
CA MET A 39 -20.91 12.82 -4.89
C MET A 39 -21.34 14.08 -4.11
N GLU A 40 -22.45 14.72 -4.48
CA GLU A 40 -22.91 15.96 -3.83
C GLU A 40 -23.30 15.76 -2.37
N MET A 41 -23.92 14.62 -2.02
CA MET A 41 -24.28 14.30 -0.64
C MET A 41 -23.06 14.04 0.24
N PHE A 42 -22.06 13.33 -0.28
CA PHE A 42 -20.83 13.00 0.45
C PHE A 42 -19.90 14.21 0.57
N GLU A 43 -19.82 15.05 -0.46
CA GLU A 43 -19.07 16.31 -0.44
C GLU A 43 -19.65 17.30 0.57
N ALA A 44 -20.97 17.39 0.73
CA ALA A 44 -21.59 18.26 1.74
C ALA A 44 -21.29 17.82 3.19
N GLU A 45 -21.03 16.53 3.40
CA GLU A 45 -20.62 15.95 4.70
C GLU A 45 -19.14 16.22 4.99
N LEU A 46 -18.26 16.13 3.97
CA LEU A 46 -16.81 16.37 4.08
C LEU A 46 -16.39 17.86 4.02
N ALA A 47 -17.11 18.70 3.26
CA ALA A 47 -16.76 20.12 3.07
C ALA A 47 -16.91 20.97 4.35
N LYS A 48 -17.56 20.44 5.39
CA LYS A 48 -17.61 21.05 6.71
C LYS A 48 -16.33 20.80 7.55
N ALA A 49 -15.44 19.91 7.09
CA ALA A 49 -14.29 19.42 7.87
C ALA A 49 -12.90 19.72 7.27
N THR A 50 -12.78 20.22 6.02
CA THR A 50 -11.47 20.27 5.35
C THR A 50 -11.24 21.51 4.48
N ASN A 51 -10.15 22.22 4.74
CA ASN A 51 -9.38 23.00 3.76
C ASN A 51 -7.94 22.46 3.80
N LEU A 52 -7.24 22.44 2.65
CA LEU A 52 -5.80 22.12 2.41
C LEU A 52 -5.50 20.71 1.84
N ASP A 53 -4.29 20.50 1.29
CA ASP A 53 -3.98 19.59 0.15
C ASP A 53 -3.19 18.29 0.46
N ASN A 54 -2.61 18.10 1.65
CA ASN A 54 -1.78 16.90 1.97
C ASN A 54 -2.55 15.88 2.83
N GLY A 55 -2.22 14.58 2.82
CA GLY A 55 -2.85 13.59 3.72
C GLY A 55 -1.85 12.56 4.25
N ASP A 56 -2.20 11.89 5.35
CA ASP A 56 -1.45 10.71 5.82
C ASP A 56 -1.84 9.49 5.00
N MET A 57 -0.85 8.72 4.54
CA MET A 57 -1.03 7.62 3.58
C MET A 57 -0.68 6.27 4.21
N LEU A 58 -1.24 5.97 5.39
CA LEU A 58 -0.99 4.71 6.09
C LEU A 58 -1.27 3.50 5.18
N GLY A 59 -0.26 2.66 4.96
CA GLY A 59 -0.32 1.47 4.10
C GLY A 59 -0.17 1.73 2.60
N ALA A 60 -0.76 2.81 2.06
CA ALA A 60 -0.90 3.02 0.60
C ALA A 60 0.42 3.27 -0.17
N VAL A 61 1.55 3.42 0.51
CA VAL A 61 2.82 3.89 -0.06
C VAL A 61 4.01 3.03 0.34
N ALA A 62 3.77 1.75 0.69
CA ALA A 62 4.83 0.76 0.91
C ALA A 62 5.83 0.69 -0.26
N ILE A 63 5.34 0.93 -1.48
CA ILE A 63 6.13 1.06 -2.71
C ILE A 63 7.32 2.04 -2.62
N VAL A 64 7.28 3.05 -1.72
CA VAL A 64 8.42 3.95 -1.48
C VAL A 64 9.58 3.20 -0.83
N ILE A 65 9.29 2.36 0.17
CA ILE A 65 10.28 1.56 0.89
C ILE A 65 10.83 0.49 -0.05
N ASP A 66 9.95 -0.19 -0.80
CA ASP A 66 10.33 -1.23 -1.75
C ASP A 66 11.19 -0.66 -2.88
N ASN A 67 10.84 0.51 -3.43
CA ASN A 67 11.67 1.19 -4.43
C ASN A 67 13.09 1.49 -3.89
N ASN A 68 13.22 2.00 -2.67
CA ASN A 68 14.53 2.23 -2.05
C ASN A 68 15.35 0.94 -1.92
N ALA A 69 14.73 -0.17 -1.52
CA ALA A 69 15.43 -1.45 -1.45
C ALA A 69 15.87 -1.92 -2.84
N LEU A 70 15.03 -1.76 -3.86
CA LEU A 70 15.37 -2.08 -5.24
C LEU A 70 16.48 -1.17 -5.80
N GLN A 71 16.61 0.08 -5.37
CA GLN A 71 17.76 0.92 -5.69
C GLN A 71 19.08 0.34 -5.15
N LEU A 72 19.04 -0.28 -3.96
CA LEU A 72 20.21 -0.96 -3.40
C LEU A 72 20.51 -2.27 -4.14
N VAL A 73 19.49 -2.95 -4.66
CA VAL A 73 19.66 -4.09 -5.57
C VAL A 73 20.31 -3.66 -6.88
N GLU A 74 19.86 -2.57 -7.52
CA GLU A 74 20.48 -2.06 -8.76
C GLU A 74 21.95 -1.68 -8.58
N ARG A 75 22.34 -1.26 -7.37
CA ARG A 75 23.72 -0.93 -7.01
C ARG A 75 24.56 -2.15 -6.62
N GLY A 76 23.97 -3.35 -6.56
CA GLY A 76 24.63 -4.59 -6.14
C GLY A 76 24.98 -4.63 -4.64
N ILE A 77 24.31 -3.81 -3.82
CA ILE A 77 24.51 -3.76 -2.36
C ILE A 77 23.63 -4.83 -1.68
N LEU A 78 22.45 -5.07 -2.23
CA LEU A 78 21.52 -6.12 -1.83
C LEU A 78 21.26 -7.07 -3.00
N MET A 79 20.90 -8.31 -2.67
CA MET A 79 20.46 -9.30 -3.65
C MET A 79 19.05 -9.77 -3.26
N LEU A 80 18.19 -10.01 -4.26
CA LEU A 80 16.79 -10.40 -4.02
C LEU A 80 16.70 -11.76 -3.32
N ASP A 81 17.54 -12.70 -3.72
CA ASP A 81 17.40 -14.13 -3.40
C ASP A 81 18.48 -14.65 -2.42
N GLU A 82 19.34 -13.76 -1.90
CA GLU A 82 20.30 -14.12 -0.86
C GLU A 82 19.69 -13.96 0.55
N PRO A 83 20.13 -14.76 1.53
CA PRO A 83 19.74 -14.57 2.93
C PRO A 83 20.06 -13.17 3.43
N ILE A 84 19.09 -12.49 4.04
CA ILE A 84 19.29 -11.14 4.60
C ILE A 84 20.03 -11.15 5.94
N THR A 85 20.27 -12.33 6.53
CA THR A 85 20.90 -12.53 7.85
C THR A 85 22.22 -11.78 7.99
N ARG A 86 23.01 -11.68 6.92
CA ARG A 86 24.26 -10.90 6.90
C ARG A 86 24.07 -9.42 7.24
N HIS A 87 22.94 -8.85 6.84
CA HIS A 87 22.62 -7.43 7.01
C HIS A 87 21.62 -7.18 8.15
N LEU A 88 20.86 -8.21 8.51
CA LEU A 88 19.81 -8.20 9.49
C LEU A 88 19.87 -9.48 10.36
N PRO A 89 20.89 -9.63 11.23
CA PRO A 89 21.06 -10.82 12.05
C PRO A 89 19.89 -11.07 13.01
N GLU A 90 19.13 -10.03 13.36
CA GLU A 90 17.90 -10.14 14.14
C GLU A 90 16.89 -11.12 13.53
N ILE A 91 16.90 -11.29 12.21
CA ILE A 91 15.99 -12.21 11.51
C ILE A 91 16.17 -13.68 11.97
N GLU A 92 17.32 -14.05 12.53
CA GLU A 92 17.58 -15.41 13.05
C GLU A 92 16.75 -15.73 14.31
N LYS A 93 16.23 -14.70 14.99
CA LYS A 93 15.31 -14.85 16.13
C LYS A 93 13.86 -15.03 15.68
N CYS A 94 13.54 -14.72 14.42
CA CYS A 94 12.21 -14.92 13.83
C CYS A 94 12.01 -16.39 13.44
N LEU A 95 11.61 -17.20 14.42
CA LEU A 95 11.30 -18.63 14.26
C LEU A 95 9.95 -18.86 13.57
N VAL A 96 9.76 -20.04 12.98
CA VAL A 96 8.50 -20.50 12.38
C VAL A 96 7.59 -21.06 13.48
N LEU A 97 6.32 -20.67 13.45
CA LEU A 97 5.25 -21.22 14.27
C LEU A 97 4.82 -22.58 13.71
N ASP A 98 4.75 -23.58 14.58
CA ASP A 98 4.31 -24.94 14.25
C ASP A 98 3.24 -25.36 15.27
N GLU A 99 1.99 -25.42 14.84
CA GLU A 99 0.87 -25.81 15.71
C GLU A 99 0.67 -27.33 15.68
N VAL A 100 0.96 -27.99 16.79
CA VAL A 100 0.84 -29.44 16.95
C VAL A 100 -0.02 -29.71 18.18
N ASP A 101 -1.13 -30.43 18.01
CA ASP A 101 -2.06 -30.78 19.08
C ASP A 101 -2.54 -29.56 19.91
N GLU A 102 -2.87 -28.45 19.24
CA GLU A 102 -3.29 -27.16 19.84
C GLU A 102 -2.20 -26.40 20.64
N GLU A 103 -0.98 -26.95 20.69
CA GLU A 103 0.22 -26.28 21.22
C GLU A 103 1.01 -25.60 20.10
N ILE A 104 1.37 -24.34 20.32
CA ILE A 104 2.25 -23.59 19.40
C ILE A 104 3.70 -23.87 19.78
N ARG A 105 4.45 -24.44 18.85
CA ARG A 105 5.90 -24.67 18.97
C ARG A 105 6.65 -23.71 18.06
N LEU A 106 7.87 -23.37 18.47
CA LEU A 106 8.79 -22.55 17.69
C LEU A 106 9.92 -23.42 17.16
N ARG A 107 10.22 -23.28 15.87
CA ARG A 107 11.33 -23.99 15.23
C ARG A 107 12.07 -23.09 14.27
N TYR A 108 13.33 -23.41 13.99
CA TYR A 108 14.08 -22.68 12.96
C TYR A 108 13.44 -22.88 11.59
N PRO A 109 13.40 -21.83 10.74
CA PRO A 109 13.00 -21.98 9.36
C PRO A 109 14.00 -22.87 8.62
N ILE A 110 13.50 -23.64 7.65
CA ILE A 110 14.33 -24.49 6.78
C ILE A 110 15.06 -23.60 5.76
N CYS A 111 14.34 -22.62 5.21
CA CYS A 111 14.87 -21.64 4.27
C CYS A 111 15.10 -20.29 4.94
N SER A 112 16.22 -19.64 4.67
CA SER A 112 16.45 -18.28 5.18
C SER A 112 15.51 -17.27 4.53
N VAL A 113 15.09 -16.26 5.29
CA VAL A 113 14.35 -15.10 4.75
C VAL A 113 15.26 -14.32 3.79
N THR A 114 14.71 -13.94 2.63
CA THR A 114 15.40 -13.17 1.58
C THR A 114 14.70 -11.82 1.41
N LEU A 115 15.32 -10.88 0.68
CA LEU A 115 14.67 -9.62 0.34
C LEU A 115 13.41 -9.86 -0.50
N ARG A 116 13.44 -10.81 -1.44
CA ARG A 116 12.25 -11.19 -2.23
C ARG A 116 11.09 -11.63 -1.35
N HIS A 117 11.34 -12.41 -0.30
CA HIS A 117 10.27 -12.83 0.62
C HIS A 117 9.62 -11.64 1.33
N LEU A 118 10.39 -10.62 1.68
CA LEU A 118 9.88 -9.42 2.35
C LEU A 118 9.07 -8.53 1.37
N LEU A 119 9.60 -8.28 0.17
CA LEU A 119 8.94 -7.45 -0.85
C LEU A 119 7.60 -8.06 -1.33
N LEU A 120 7.46 -9.39 -1.23
CA LEU A 120 6.29 -10.11 -1.75
C LEU A 120 5.33 -10.61 -0.67
N ASN A 121 5.53 -10.23 0.59
CA ASN A 121 4.70 -10.70 1.70
C ASN A 121 4.67 -12.24 1.85
N THR A 122 5.78 -12.90 1.50
CA THR A 122 5.95 -14.35 1.60
C THR A 122 6.99 -14.74 2.66
N SER A 123 7.41 -13.81 3.52
CA SER A 123 8.33 -14.09 4.63
C SER A 123 7.69 -14.88 5.78
N GLY A 124 6.37 -14.82 5.92
CA GLY A 124 5.63 -15.38 7.06
C GLY A 124 5.44 -14.41 8.22
N MET A 125 6.03 -13.20 8.20
CA MET A 125 5.82 -12.22 9.25
C MET A 125 4.39 -11.68 9.26
N GLY A 126 3.71 -11.81 10.40
CA GLY A 126 2.36 -11.32 10.61
C GLY A 126 2.30 -9.89 11.14
N THR A 127 1.16 -9.57 11.74
CA THR A 127 0.85 -8.31 12.43
C THR A 127 0.14 -8.63 13.75
N PRO A 128 0.08 -7.70 14.72
CA PRO A 128 -0.73 -7.84 15.92
C PRO A 128 -2.15 -8.34 15.62
N ASP A 129 -2.82 -7.73 14.62
CA ASP A 129 -4.16 -8.11 14.19
C ASP A 129 -4.23 -9.55 13.66
N SER A 130 -3.23 -10.01 12.89
CA SER A 130 -3.24 -11.39 12.38
C SER A 130 -2.85 -12.44 13.42
N TYR A 131 -2.06 -12.07 14.44
CA TYR A 131 -1.88 -12.90 15.64
C TYR A 131 -3.19 -13.00 16.43
N GLN A 132 -3.88 -11.87 16.65
CA GLN A 132 -5.17 -11.82 17.32
C GLN A 132 -6.21 -12.66 16.57
N GLU A 133 -6.25 -12.61 15.24
CA GLU A 133 -7.15 -13.40 14.42
C GLU A 133 -6.87 -14.91 14.49
N ARG A 134 -5.62 -15.32 14.34
CA ARG A 134 -5.25 -16.76 14.33
C ARG A 134 -5.32 -17.39 15.71
N PHE A 135 -4.96 -16.65 16.75
CA PHE A 135 -4.71 -17.23 18.08
C PHE A 135 -5.66 -16.75 19.18
N GLY A 136 -6.48 -15.73 18.90
CA GLY A 136 -7.40 -15.10 19.84
C GLY A 136 -6.74 -14.17 20.88
N SER A 137 -5.41 -14.13 20.91
CA SER A 137 -4.59 -13.22 21.71
C SER A 137 -3.18 -13.16 21.14
N GLU A 138 -2.59 -11.96 21.11
CA GLU A 138 -1.16 -11.76 20.80
C GLU A 138 -0.25 -12.41 21.85
N ASP A 139 -0.71 -12.53 23.10
CA ASP A 139 0.09 -13.08 24.21
C ASP A 139 0.23 -14.62 24.16
N ARG A 140 -0.49 -15.29 23.25
CA ARG A 140 -0.42 -16.76 23.12
C ARG A 140 0.93 -17.22 22.56
N VAL A 141 1.62 -16.34 21.83
CA VAL A 141 2.94 -16.61 21.27
C VAL A 141 3.94 -15.61 21.88
N PRO A 142 5.01 -16.06 22.55
CA PRO A 142 6.03 -15.13 23.03
C PRO A 142 6.68 -14.40 21.85
N PRO A 143 7.00 -13.11 21.99
CA PRO A 143 7.70 -12.38 20.94
C PRO A 143 9.12 -12.95 20.73
N PRO A 144 9.74 -12.70 19.55
CA PRO A 144 11.13 -13.08 19.34
C PRO A 144 12.06 -12.50 20.41
N ASP A 145 12.98 -13.33 20.90
CA ASP A 145 13.92 -12.98 21.97
C ASP A 145 15.07 -12.11 21.43
N PHE A 146 14.87 -10.80 21.50
CA PHE A 146 15.84 -9.77 21.14
C PHE A 146 16.58 -9.21 22.36
N PRO A 147 17.88 -8.88 22.26
CA PRO A 147 18.59 -8.18 23.33
C PRO A 147 18.08 -6.74 23.49
N ASP A 148 18.26 -6.16 24.68
CA ASP A 148 17.77 -4.81 25.02
C ASP A 148 18.34 -3.71 24.10
N ASP A 149 19.54 -3.92 23.55
CA ASP A 149 20.23 -3.01 22.64
C ASP A 149 19.90 -3.25 21.15
N ALA A 150 19.00 -4.19 20.85
CA ALA A 150 18.52 -4.40 19.48
C ALA A 150 17.86 -3.15 18.91
N HIS A 151 17.91 -3.02 17.58
CA HIS A 151 17.32 -1.89 16.89
C HIS A 151 15.82 -1.77 17.23
N PRO A 152 15.29 -0.55 17.52
CA PRO A 152 13.89 -0.39 17.93
C PRO A 152 12.87 -0.95 16.93
N LEU A 153 13.14 -0.89 15.62
CA LEU A 153 12.27 -1.54 14.61
C LEU A 153 12.23 -3.05 14.78
N ALA A 154 13.38 -3.71 15.00
CA ALA A 154 13.41 -5.14 15.21
C ALA A 154 12.65 -5.52 16.49
N ARG A 155 13.00 -4.87 17.61
CA ARG A 155 12.41 -5.14 18.93
C ARG A 155 10.88 -4.93 18.98
N ASN A 156 10.37 -3.95 18.24
CA ASN A 156 8.97 -3.57 18.32
C ASN A 156 8.09 -4.09 17.17
N GLN A 157 8.68 -4.48 16.03
CA GLN A 157 7.93 -4.79 14.81
C GLN A 157 8.24 -6.15 14.19
N PHE A 158 9.31 -6.85 14.61
CA PHE A 158 9.59 -8.16 14.04
C PHE A 158 8.81 -9.23 14.79
N THR A 159 8.21 -10.15 14.04
CA THR A 159 7.41 -11.25 14.58
C THR A 159 8.04 -12.59 14.26
N HIS A 160 7.55 -13.66 14.89
CA HIS A 160 7.73 -15.01 14.37
C HIS A 160 6.99 -15.18 13.03
N LEU A 161 7.34 -16.25 12.32
CA LEU A 161 6.87 -16.55 10.96
C LEU A 161 5.73 -17.56 11.01
N PHE A 162 4.61 -17.28 10.36
CA PHE A 162 3.45 -18.17 10.31
C PHE A 162 3.65 -19.41 9.42
N PHE A 163 4.64 -19.38 8.54
CA PHE A 163 4.95 -20.45 7.59
C PHE A 163 6.41 -20.34 7.15
N GLU A 164 6.91 -21.37 6.45
CA GLU A 164 8.24 -21.34 5.84
C GLU A 164 8.33 -20.19 4.81
N PRO A 165 9.42 -19.39 4.81
CA PRO A 165 9.60 -18.33 3.84
C PRO A 165 9.45 -18.84 2.40
N GLY A 166 8.50 -18.26 1.66
CA GLY A 166 8.13 -18.64 0.29
C GLY A 166 6.98 -19.63 0.16
N GLU A 167 6.53 -20.28 1.25
CA GLU A 167 5.46 -21.29 1.24
C GLU A 167 4.07 -20.76 1.59
N GLY A 168 3.92 -19.44 1.74
CA GLY A 168 2.63 -18.82 2.05
C GLY A 168 2.61 -17.34 1.70
N PHE A 169 1.47 -16.71 1.98
CA PHE A 169 1.27 -15.27 1.82
C PHE A 169 0.64 -14.71 3.10
N GLU A 170 1.22 -13.64 3.63
CA GLU A 170 0.74 -12.89 4.79
C GLU A 170 1.14 -11.44 4.59
N TYR A 171 0.17 -10.56 4.33
CA TYR A 171 0.44 -9.13 4.30
C TYR A 171 0.73 -8.65 5.71
N GLY A 172 2.01 -8.44 6.01
CA GLY A 172 2.44 -8.20 7.38
C GLY A 172 3.66 -7.32 7.52
N TRP A 173 4.32 -7.42 8.66
CA TRP A 173 5.34 -6.45 9.11
C TRP A 173 6.74 -6.66 8.52
N GLY A 174 6.86 -7.50 7.48
CA GLY A 174 8.10 -7.67 6.71
C GLY A 174 8.65 -6.36 6.13
N ILE A 175 7.79 -5.37 5.88
CA ILE A 175 8.19 -4.05 5.38
C ILE A 175 9.14 -3.31 6.33
N TYR A 176 9.05 -3.53 7.65
CA TYR A 176 9.97 -2.91 8.60
C TYR A 176 11.38 -3.52 8.54
N CYS A 177 11.50 -4.78 8.13
CA CYS A 177 12.79 -5.37 7.79
C CYS A 177 13.39 -4.66 6.57
N VAL A 178 12.59 -4.41 5.54
CA VAL A 178 13.02 -3.69 4.33
C VAL A 178 13.47 -2.26 4.69
N GLN A 179 12.70 -1.56 5.52
CA GLN A 179 13.05 -0.24 6.04
C GLN A 179 14.41 -0.24 6.75
N LEU A 180 14.64 -1.21 7.64
CA LEU A 180 15.89 -1.32 8.39
C LEU A 180 17.08 -1.72 7.50
N LEU A 181 16.86 -2.57 6.48
CA LEU A 181 17.88 -2.86 5.46
C LEU A 181 18.29 -1.60 4.71
N VAL A 182 17.32 -0.78 4.29
CA VAL A 182 17.60 0.50 3.62
C VAL A 182 18.34 1.46 4.55
N GLU A 183 17.96 1.53 5.83
CA GLU A 183 18.67 2.35 6.80
C GLU A 183 20.14 1.94 6.94
N ARG A 184 20.41 0.64 7.13
CA ARG A 184 21.77 0.13 7.36
C ARG A 184 22.66 0.24 6.12
N LEU A 185 22.10 0.06 4.94
CA LEU A 185 22.87 -0.13 3.71
C LEU A 185 22.78 1.06 2.75
N GLY A 186 21.89 2.02 3.03
CA GLY A 186 21.65 3.19 2.20
C GLY A 186 22.75 4.24 2.25
N GLY A 187 23.73 4.12 3.17
CA GLY A 187 24.79 5.11 3.34
C GLY A 187 24.30 6.45 3.91
N LYS A 188 23.16 6.44 4.59
CA LYS A 188 22.61 7.54 5.39
C LYS A 188 22.49 7.09 6.83
N ASP A 189 22.53 8.03 7.76
CA ASP A 189 22.43 7.70 9.19
C ASP A 189 21.02 7.24 9.58
N ARG A 190 20.01 7.57 8.76
CA ARG A 190 18.58 7.30 9.04
C ARG A 190 17.80 7.00 7.76
N PHE A 191 16.82 6.11 7.85
CA PHE A 191 15.94 5.74 6.73
C PHE A 191 15.32 6.94 6.00
N PHE A 192 14.74 7.89 6.74
CA PHE A 192 14.05 9.02 6.13
C PHE A 192 14.98 9.95 5.35
N GLU A 193 16.27 10.04 5.70
CA GLU A 193 17.23 10.85 4.94
C GLU A 193 17.55 10.20 3.60
N TYR A 194 17.53 8.87 3.56
CA TYR A 194 17.64 8.12 2.32
C TYR A 194 16.44 8.41 1.41
N VAL A 195 15.21 8.32 1.93
CA VAL A 195 14.00 8.65 1.17
C VAL A 195 14.02 10.11 0.69
N ASP A 196 14.30 11.05 1.59
CA ASP A 196 14.30 12.49 1.30
C ASP A 196 15.25 12.80 0.13
N HIS A 197 16.41 12.14 0.09
CA HIS A 197 17.40 12.34 -0.96
C HIS A 197 17.10 11.56 -2.25
N HIS A 198 16.82 10.25 -2.13
CA HIS A 198 16.78 9.33 -3.27
C HIS A 198 15.39 9.19 -3.91
N ILE A 199 14.33 9.65 -3.26
CA ILE A 199 12.97 9.66 -3.81
C ILE A 199 12.47 11.10 -3.90
N PHE A 200 12.31 11.78 -2.75
CA PHE A 200 11.63 13.06 -2.73
C PHE A 200 12.42 14.15 -3.44
N GLY A 201 13.72 14.27 -3.15
CA GLY A 201 14.61 15.19 -3.85
C GLY A 201 14.74 14.88 -5.34
N ALA A 202 14.88 13.60 -5.69
CA ALA A 202 15.03 13.14 -7.07
C ALA A 202 13.81 13.46 -7.96
N LEU A 203 12.60 13.41 -7.37
CA LEU A 203 11.33 13.68 -8.07
C LEU A 203 10.74 15.06 -7.80
N GLY A 204 11.37 15.87 -6.93
CA GLY A 204 10.84 17.18 -6.53
C GLY A 204 9.56 17.09 -5.69
N MET A 205 9.40 16.03 -4.89
CA MET A 205 8.26 15.81 -4.00
C MET A 205 8.38 16.66 -2.72
N THR A 206 8.24 17.97 -2.88
CA THR A 206 8.48 18.97 -1.81
C THR A 206 7.40 19.03 -0.73
N THR A 207 6.30 18.29 -0.90
CA THR A 207 5.17 18.20 0.03
C THR A 207 5.01 16.82 0.68
N SER A 208 6.03 15.97 0.56
CA SER A 208 6.09 14.64 1.15
C SER A 208 7.13 14.55 2.27
N THR A 209 6.80 13.89 3.37
CA THR A 209 7.75 13.64 4.46
C THR A 209 7.29 12.52 5.40
N TYR A 210 8.25 11.76 5.93
CA TYR A 210 8.05 10.84 7.06
C TYR A 210 8.10 11.54 8.43
N ARG A 211 8.38 12.85 8.46
CA ARG A 211 8.51 13.64 9.68
C ARG A 211 7.65 14.91 9.60
N PRO A 212 6.32 14.77 9.46
CA PRO A 212 5.43 15.90 9.21
C PRO A 212 5.48 16.96 10.31
N ALA A 213 5.65 16.56 11.58
CA ALA A 213 5.83 17.47 12.71
C ALA A 213 7.10 18.36 12.62
N LEU A 214 8.11 17.94 11.84
CA LEU A 214 9.35 18.70 11.60
C LEU A 214 9.31 19.49 10.29
N ALA A 215 8.20 19.46 9.55
CA ALA A 215 8.02 20.13 8.27
C ALA A 215 6.81 21.07 8.31
N PRO A 216 6.95 22.29 8.88
CA PRO A 216 5.82 23.22 9.05
C PRO A 216 5.01 23.46 7.77
N GLN A 217 5.68 23.56 6.62
CA GLN A 217 5.05 23.75 5.32
C GLN A 217 4.14 22.58 4.88
N VAL A 218 4.45 21.36 5.34
CA VAL A 218 3.60 20.17 5.12
C VAL A 218 2.54 20.10 6.18
N TRP A 219 2.92 20.30 7.45
CA TRP A 219 2.04 20.23 8.61
C TRP A 219 0.87 21.20 8.48
N GLU A 220 1.13 22.47 8.15
CA GLU A 220 0.10 23.50 8.03
C GLU A 220 -0.89 23.22 6.90
N ARG A 221 -0.47 22.48 5.85
CA ARG A 221 -1.28 22.18 4.66
C ARG A 221 -1.88 20.79 4.65
N ARG A 222 -1.66 20.00 5.69
CA ARG A 222 -2.24 18.66 5.77
C ARG A 222 -3.74 18.76 6.04
N LEU A 223 -4.46 17.82 5.45
CA LEU A 223 -5.83 17.49 5.75
C LEU A 223 -5.87 16.85 7.13
N GLN A 224 -6.85 17.28 7.91
CA GLN A 224 -7.17 16.67 9.18
C GLN A 224 -7.65 15.23 8.96
N MET A 225 -6.96 14.25 9.54
CA MET A 225 -7.52 12.90 9.66
C MET A 225 -8.79 12.95 10.50
N VAL A 226 -9.86 12.33 10.02
CA VAL A 226 -11.13 12.20 10.74
C VAL A 226 -11.52 10.74 10.86
N GLU A 227 -12.24 10.38 11.91
CA GLU A 227 -12.79 9.04 12.13
C GLU A 227 -14.31 9.13 12.19
N ARG A 228 -14.99 8.24 11.48
CA ARG A 228 -16.44 8.04 11.61
C ARG A 228 -16.71 7.17 12.84
N LYS A 229 -17.51 7.70 13.76
CA LYS A 229 -18.05 6.97 14.90
C LYS A 229 -19.56 6.86 14.79
N VAL A 230 -20.11 5.83 15.42
CA VAL A 230 -21.56 5.61 15.51
C VAL A 230 -21.98 5.77 16.97
N ASP A 231 -22.92 6.67 17.23
CA ASP A 231 -23.53 6.83 18.56
C ASP A 231 -24.59 5.73 18.78
N THR A 232 -24.15 4.64 19.41
CA THR A 232 -24.99 3.48 19.75
C THR A 232 -26.01 3.75 20.86
N SER A 233 -25.99 4.93 21.51
CA SER A 233 -27.01 5.31 22.49
C SER A 233 -28.34 5.72 21.85
N THR A 234 -28.34 5.98 20.55
CA THR A 234 -29.54 6.31 19.77
C THR A 234 -30.10 5.06 19.09
N MET A 235 -31.43 4.93 19.02
CA MET A 235 -32.14 3.75 18.50
C MET A 235 -31.75 3.36 17.05
N ASN A 236 -31.17 4.30 16.29
CA ASN A 236 -30.76 4.12 14.90
C ASN A 236 -29.26 4.34 14.66
N GLY A 237 -28.43 4.47 15.70
CA GLY A 237 -26.98 4.66 15.55
C GLY A 237 -26.61 5.89 14.73
N LYS A 238 -26.56 7.09 15.32
CA LYS A 238 -26.21 8.30 14.56
C LYS A 238 -24.70 8.34 14.28
N ALA A 239 -24.32 8.30 13.00
CA ALA A 239 -22.93 8.49 12.58
C ALA A 239 -22.49 9.96 12.73
N TYR A 240 -21.26 10.19 13.19
CA TYR A 240 -20.62 11.50 13.27
C TYR A 240 -19.11 11.38 13.06
N LEU A 241 -18.45 12.50 12.73
CA LEU A 241 -17.00 12.55 12.49
C LEU A 241 -16.28 13.18 13.69
N VAL A 242 -15.12 12.63 14.04
CA VAL A 242 -14.22 13.18 15.07
C VAL A 242 -12.81 13.34 14.51
N ALA A 243 -12.09 14.37 14.94
CA ALA A 243 -10.70 14.59 14.53
C ALA A 243 -9.75 13.53 15.15
N ARG A 244 -8.76 13.07 14.37
CA ARG A 244 -7.75 12.07 14.71
C ARG A 244 -6.33 12.52 14.38
N ASP A 245 -6.02 13.76 14.75
CA ASP A 245 -4.76 14.44 14.43
C ASP A 245 -3.50 13.84 15.07
N LYS A 246 -3.65 13.04 16.14
CA LYS A 246 -2.53 12.44 16.88
C LYS A 246 -1.99 11.16 16.23
N ASP A 247 -2.68 10.63 15.24
CA ASP A 247 -2.41 9.32 14.65
C ASP A 247 -1.69 9.43 13.28
N THR A 248 -0.88 10.48 13.10
CA THR A 248 0.00 10.66 11.91
C THR A 248 1.14 9.65 11.97
N TYR A 249 0.89 8.44 11.47
CA TYR A 249 1.90 7.39 11.35
C TYR A 249 2.35 7.25 9.88
N GLY A 250 3.66 7.02 9.66
CA GLY A 250 4.20 6.78 8.33
C GLY A 250 4.37 8.04 7.47
N LEU A 251 4.11 7.91 6.17
CA LEU A 251 4.35 8.96 5.19
C LEU A 251 3.14 9.91 5.08
N THR A 252 3.38 11.21 5.30
CA THR A 252 2.47 12.27 4.86
C THR A 252 2.87 12.68 3.45
N CYS A 253 1.92 12.63 2.50
CA CYS A 253 2.18 12.87 1.09
C CYS A 253 1.00 13.61 0.45
N SER A 254 1.28 14.52 -0.49
CA SER A 254 0.22 15.05 -1.35
C SER A 254 -0.09 14.07 -2.49
N ILE A 255 -1.33 14.07 -2.96
CA ILE A 255 -1.71 13.27 -4.14
C ILE A 255 -0.84 13.65 -5.35
N SER A 256 -0.51 14.93 -5.51
CA SER A 256 0.36 15.38 -6.62
C SER A 256 1.81 14.90 -6.50
N ASP A 257 2.34 14.69 -5.29
CA ASP A 257 3.67 14.09 -5.12
C ASP A 257 3.64 12.58 -5.32
N LEU A 258 2.61 11.90 -4.80
CA LEU A 258 2.42 10.47 -5.07
C LEU A 258 2.26 10.20 -6.57
N ALA A 259 1.58 11.09 -7.26
CA ALA A 259 1.45 11.11 -8.70
C ALA A 259 2.78 11.20 -9.45
N ARG A 260 3.73 12.02 -8.95
CA ARG A 260 5.09 12.10 -9.52
C ARG A 260 5.83 10.78 -9.36
N LEU A 261 5.70 10.14 -8.19
CA LEU A 261 6.30 8.83 -7.94
C LEU A 261 5.77 7.77 -8.90
N PHE A 262 4.46 7.63 -9.01
CA PHE A 262 3.83 6.66 -9.92
C PHE A 262 4.12 6.96 -11.39
N GLY A 263 4.09 8.25 -11.78
CA GLY A 263 4.47 8.69 -13.11
C GLY A 263 5.91 8.31 -13.47
N ASP A 264 6.85 8.44 -12.52
CA ASP A 264 8.23 8.00 -12.70
C ASP A 264 8.36 6.47 -12.79
N ILE A 265 7.71 5.72 -11.90
CA ILE A 265 7.76 4.25 -11.88
C ILE A 265 7.19 3.64 -13.18
N MET A 266 6.14 4.22 -13.74
CA MET A 266 5.57 3.80 -15.02
C MET A 266 6.36 4.31 -16.24
N SER A 267 7.27 5.26 -16.06
CA SER A 267 8.03 5.88 -17.14
C SER A 267 9.06 4.89 -17.73
N PRO A 268 9.27 4.88 -19.06
CA PRO A 268 10.36 4.14 -19.67
C PRO A 268 11.72 4.73 -19.25
N ASP A 269 11.73 6.02 -18.91
CA ASP A 269 12.88 6.81 -18.45
C ASP A 269 12.77 7.05 -16.93
N CYS A 270 12.33 6.02 -16.18
CA CYS A 270 12.22 6.05 -14.73
C CYS A 270 13.53 6.54 -14.12
N LYS A 271 13.49 7.60 -13.32
CA LYS A 271 14.68 8.19 -12.67
C LYS A 271 15.12 7.37 -11.48
N LEU A 272 14.16 6.77 -10.77
CA LEU A 272 14.43 6.08 -9.52
C LEU A 272 15.05 4.70 -9.71
N LEU A 273 14.62 3.95 -10.73
CA LEU A 273 15.12 2.61 -11.07
C LEU A 273 15.45 2.56 -12.56
N GLN A 274 16.72 2.42 -12.89
CA GLN A 274 17.21 2.49 -14.27
C GLN A 274 17.14 1.14 -14.99
N ARG A 275 17.11 0.04 -14.23
CA ARG A 275 17.17 -1.31 -14.77
C ARG A 275 15.75 -1.87 -14.95
N GLN A 276 15.51 -2.42 -16.14
CA GLN A 276 14.22 -2.97 -16.51
C GLN A 276 13.80 -4.12 -15.59
N GLU A 277 14.73 -4.98 -15.18
CA GLU A 277 14.45 -6.15 -14.33
C GLU A 277 13.89 -5.75 -12.94
N GLN A 278 14.42 -4.72 -12.29
CA GLN A 278 13.87 -4.23 -11.02
C GLN A 278 12.54 -3.50 -11.22
N ARG A 279 12.39 -2.75 -12.32
CA ARG A 279 11.10 -2.12 -12.67
C ARG A 279 10.00 -3.14 -12.97
N ASP A 280 10.35 -4.29 -13.51
CA ASP A 280 9.39 -5.36 -13.79
C ASP A 280 8.83 -6.00 -12.52
N LEU A 281 9.56 -5.96 -11.40
CA LEU A 281 9.05 -6.44 -10.11
C LEU A 281 7.78 -5.72 -9.65
N PHE A 282 7.54 -4.49 -10.12
CA PHE A 282 6.32 -3.74 -9.82
C PHE A 282 5.13 -4.09 -10.71
N PHE A 283 5.33 -4.75 -11.85
CA PHE A 283 4.27 -4.93 -12.87
C PHE A 283 4.15 -6.35 -13.44
N ALA A 284 5.05 -7.26 -13.08
CA ALA A 284 5.04 -8.65 -13.52
C ALA A 284 4.67 -9.58 -12.35
N PRO A 285 3.93 -10.67 -12.60
CA PRO A 285 3.55 -11.62 -11.56
C PRO A 285 4.80 -12.19 -10.88
N GLN A 286 4.82 -12.17 -9.55
CA GLN A 286 5.96 -12.65 -8.76
C GLN A 286 5.69 -13.97 -8.03
N LEU A 287 4.42 -14.36 -7.89
CA LEU A 287 4.05 -15.66 -7.33
C LEU A 287 3.80 -16.65 -8.47
N THR A 288 4.47 -17.79 -8.43
CA THR A 288 4.25 -18.87 -9.40
C THR A 288 2.80 -19.36 -9.29
N PRO A 289 2.02 -19.35 -10.39
CA PRO A 289 0.65 -19.83 -10.37
C PRO A 289 0.53 -21.25 -9.80
N GLY A 290 -0.36 -21.44 -8.83
CA GLY A 290 -0.57 -22.72 -8.14
C GLY A 290 0.49 -23.09 -7.10
N SER A 291 1.50 -22.24 -6.83
CA SER A 291 2.36 -22.41 -5.65
C SER A 291 1.58 -22.23 -4.34
N LEU A 292 2.14 -22.68 -3.22
CA LEU A 292 1.51 -22.50 -1.90
C LEU A 292 1.27 -21.02 -1.60
N ALA A 293 2.25 -20.15 -1.84
CA ALA A 293 2.09 -18.70 -1.69
C ALA A 293 0.99 -18.11 -2.58
N HIS A 294 0.89 -18.54 -3.85
CA HIS A 294 -0.18 -18.08 -4.75
C HIS A 294 -1.56 -18.55 -4.28
N GLN A 295 -1.68 -19.80 -3.83
CA GLN A 295 -2.93 -20.31 -3.26
C GLN A 295 -3.31 -19.59 -1.97
N SER A 296 -2.34 -19.30 -1.07
CA SER A 296 -2.58 -18.51 0.14
C SER A 296 -3.04 -17.09 -0.17
N LEU A 297 -2.45 -16.43 -1.16
CA LEU A 297 -2.90 -15.10 -1.61
C LEU A 297 -4.38 -15.16 -2.03
N LEU A 298 -4.77 -16.13 -2.85
CA LEU A 298 -6.13 -16.28 -3.36
C LEU A 298 -7.14 -16.77 -2.30
N ALA A 299 -6.67 -17.35 -1.20
CA ALA A 299 -7.53 -17.77 -0.10
C ALA A 299 -7.94 -16.58 0.79
N GLU A 300 -7.12 -15.55 0.87
CA GLU A 300 -7.38 -14.37 1.70
C GLU A 300 -7.83 -13.16 0.85
N THR A 301 -9.15 -13.02 0.75
CA THR A 301 -9.78 -12.05 -0.15
C THR A 301 -9.47 -10.59 0.20
N THR A 302 -9.06 -10.26 1.43
CA THR A 302 -8.73 -8.86 1.77
C THR A 302 -7.56 -8.30 0.96
N ASN A 303 -6.69 -9.17 0.43
CA ASN A 303 -5.51 -8.76 -0.34
C ASN A 303 -5.84 -8.19 -1.73
N TYR A 304 -7.06 -8.36 -2.23
CA TYR A 304 -7.50 -7.84 -3.54
C TYR A 304 -8.97 -7.42 -3.58
N GLY A 305 -9.78 -7.85 -2.62
CA GLY A 305 -11.20 -7.55 -2.51
C GLY A 305 -11.49 -6.06 -2.34
N PHE A 306 -10.52 -5.26 -1.89
CA PHE A 306 -10.65 -3.80 -1.83
C PHE A 306 -10.96 -3.15 -3.20
N LEU A 307 -10.77 -3.86 -4.31
CA LEU A 307 -11.18 -3.43 -5.65
C LEU A 307 -12.66 -3.65 -5.97
N LEU A 308 -13.42 -4.19 -5.02
CA LEU A 308 -14.85 -4.52 -5.12
C LEU A 308 -15.65 -3.77 -4.05
N PRO A 309 -16.94 -3.52 -4.30
CA PRO A 309 -17.78 -2.82 -3.35
C PRO A 309 -18.00 -3.66 -2.07
N LEU A 310 -18.31 -2.95 -0.99
CA LEU A 310 -18.71 -3.48 0.30
C LEU A 310 -20.23 -3.46 0.44
N GLU A 311 -20.76 -4.46 1.14
CA GLU A 311 -22.16 -4.48 1.56
C GLU A 311 -22.32 -3.72 2.88
N GLN A 312 -23.43 -2.97 3.01
CA GLN A 312 -23.72 -2.22 4.23
C GLN A 312 -23.96 -3.18 5.40
N ASP A 313 -23.35 -2.88 6.54
CA ASP A 313 -23.43 -3.67 7.79
C ASP A 313 -22.88 -5.11 7.69
N VAL A 314 -22.13 -5.41 6.64
CA VAL A 314 -21.42 -6.68 6.44
C VAL A 314 -19.92 -6.42 6.60
N PRO A 315 -19.18 -7.24 7.38
CA PRO A 315 -17.73 -7.10 7.46
C PRO A 315 -17.07 -7.27 6.09
N HIS A 316 -16.03 -6.48 5.80
CA HIS A 316 -15.35 -6.51 4.50
C HIS A 316 -14.89 -7.91 4.07
N LYS A 317 -14.33 -8.70 5.01
CA LYS A 317 -13.96 -10.11 4.80
C LYS A 317 -15.13 -10.95 4.28
N VAL A 318 -16.34 -10.68 4.78
CA VAL A 318 -17.56 -11.40 4.38
C VAL A 318 -18.09 -10.86 3.05
N SER A 319 -18.06 -9.54 2.83
CA SER A 319 -18.48 -8.93 1.55
C SER A 319 -17.71 -9.50 0.36
N TRP A 320 -16.45 -9.90 0.55
CA TRP A 320 -15.61 -10.45 -0.52
C TRP A 320 -15.48 -11.98 -0.51
N ALA A 321 -15.98 -12.66 0.52
CA ALA A 321 -15.88 -14.12 0.69
C ALA A 321 -16.57 -14.95 -0.41
N LEU A 322 -17.45 -14.33 -1.22
CA LEU A 322 -18.28 -15.03 -2.20
C LEU A 322 -17.74 -15.03 -3.64
N ILE A 323 -16.52 -14.54 -3.88
CA ILE A 323 -15.94 -14.51 -5.23
C ILE A 323 -15.47 -15.93 -5.60
N THR A 324 -16.36 -16.69 -6.23
CA THR A 324 -16.11 -18.07 -6.67
C THR A 324 -16.40 -18.23 -8.17
N PRO A 325 -15.45 -18.72 -8.99
CA PRO A 325 -14.05 -19.01 -8.61
C PRO A 325 -13.29 -17.74 -8.19
N PRO A 326 -12.17 -17.87 -7.43
CA PRO A 326 -11.33 -16.72 -7.11
C PRO A 326 -10.90 -15.96 -8.38
N PRO A 327 -10.76 -14.63 -8.29
CA PRO A 327 -10.30 -13.85 -9.43
C PRO A 327 -8.86 -14.21 -9.78
N ALA A 328 -8.50 -14.06 -11.05
CA ALA A 328 -7.15 -14.25 -11.57
C ALA A 328 -6.26 -13.09 -11.09
N MET A 329 -5.66 -13.30 -9.92
CA MET A 329 -4.83 -12.32 -9.22
C MET A 329 -3.43 -12.89 -8.94
N ASN A 330 -2.45 -11.99 -8.90
CA ASN A 330 -1.10 -12.25 -8.44
C ASN A 330 -0.62 -11.11 -7.52
N TRP A 331 0.64 -11.17 -7.11
CA TRP A 331 1.31 -10.13 -6.34
C TRP A 331 2.57 -9.61 -7.01
N THR A 332 2.91 -8.37 -6.72
CA THR A 332 4.11 -7.65 -7.20
C THR A 332 4.79 -6.96 -6.02
N ALA A 333 5.98 -6.42 -6.21
CA ALA A 333 6.63 -5.55 -5.23
C ALA A 333 5.89 -4.21 -5.00
N ALA A 334 4.78 -3.95 -5.69
CA ALA A 334 3.94 -2.76 -5.51
C ALA A 334 2.56 -3.08 -4.92
N GLY A 335 2.07 -4.32 -5.02
CA GLY A 335 0.73 -4.70 -4.61
C GLY A 335 0.09 -5.79 -5.46
N ALA A 336 -1.22 -5.91 -5.36
CA ALA A 336 -2.03 -6.89 -6.09
C ALA A 336 -2.01 -6.62 -7.60
N LEU A 337 -1.91 -7.69 -8.41
CA LEU A 337 -1.87 -7.63 -9.88
C LEU A 337 -3.07 -8.36 -10.47
N VAL A 338 -3.80 -7.68 -11.35
CA VAL A 338 -4.89 -8.27 -12.14
C VAL A 338 -4.31 -9.03 -13.34
N GLU A 339 -4.53 -10.34 -13.42
CA GLU A 339 -3.94 -11.18 -14.47
C GLU A 339 -4.86 -11.40 -15.69
N GLU A 340 -6.17 -11.17 -15.55
CA GLU A 340 -7.15 -11.35 -16.62
C GLU A 340 -8.21 -10.23 -16.65
N ASP A 341 -8.59 -9.82 -17.86
CA ASP A 341 -9.66 -8.85 -18.06
C ASP A 341 -11.00 -9.41 -17.56
N GLY A 342 -11.78 -8.57 -16.86
CA GLY A 342 -13.11 -8.95 -16.38
C GLY A 342 -13.12 -9.91 -15.20
N THR A 343 -11.95 -10.28 -14.65
CA THR A 343 -11.85 -11.19 -13.50
C THR A 343 -12.40 -10.59 -12.20
N LEU A 344 -12.39 -9.26 -12.10
CA LEU A 344 -13.02 -8.49 -11.02
C LEU A 344 -14.38 -7.96 -11.50
N PRO A 345 -15.51 -8.58 -11.12
CA PRO A 345 -16.82 -8.26 -11.68
C PRO A 345 -17.21 -6.80 -11.46
N GLY A 346 -17.63 -6.13 -12.52
CA GLY A 346 -18.12 -4.75 -12.44
C GLY A 346 -17.06 -3.70 -12.10
N SER A 347 -15.76 -4.02 -12.18
CA SER A 347 -14.68 -3.06 -11.89
C SER A 347 -14.17 -2.29 -13.13
N CYS A 348 -14.32 -2.87 -14.33
CA CYS A 348 -13.68 -2.40 -15.57
C CYS A 348 -12.14 -2.28 -15.52
N ILE A 349 -11.49 -2.81 -14.47
CA ILE A 349 -10.03 -2.76 -14.32
C ILE A 349 -9.39 -3.73 -15.33
N PRO A 350 -8.48 -3.27 -16.20
CA PRO A 350 -7.86 -4.13 -17.20
C PRO A 350 -6.76 -5.01 -16.61
N LYS A 351 -6.45 -6.12 -17.29
CA LYS A 351 -5.27 -6.94 -17.07
C LYS A 351 -3.99 -6.10 -17.03
N GLY A 352 -3.02 -6.52 -16.22
CA GLY A 352 -1.74 -5.83 -16.05
C GLY A 352 -1.83 -4.62 -15.12
N THR A 353 -2.99 -4.39 -14.50
CA THR A 353 -3.17 -3.33 -13.52
C THR A 353 -2.71 -3.80 -12.15
N VAL A 354 -1.85 -3.01 -11.55
CA VAL A 354 -1.34 -3.19 -10.18
C VAL A 354 -2.08 -2.24 -9.27
N ALA A 355 -2.50 -2.70 -8.11
CA ALA A 355 -3.31 -1.91 -7.19
C ALA A 355 -2.92 -2.14 -5.74
N PHE A 356 -3.18 -1.13 -4.94
CA PHE A 356 -3.06 -1.21 -3.50
C PHE A 356 -4.01 -0.21 -2.83
N GLU A 357 -4.14 -0.34 -1.52
CA GLU A 357 -4.99 0.51 -0.71
C GLU A 357 -4.29 1.02 0.54
N GLY A 358 -4.91 1.98 1.22
CA GLY A 358 -4.50 2.40 2.55
C GLY A 358 -5.67 2.77 3.44
N GLN A 359 -5.46 2.63 4.74
CA GLN A 359 -6.49 2.75 5.78
C GLN A 359 -7.36 4.01 5.69
N PRO A 360 -6.87 5.20 5.29
CA PRO A 360 -7.73 6.38 5.12
C PRO A 360 -8.64 6.32 3.87
N ASN A 361 -9.12 5.13 3.52
CA ASN A 361 -9.91 4.81 2.33
C ASN A 361 -9.26 5.37 1.06
N ILE A 362 -7.99 5.00 0.86
CA ILE A 362 -7.19 5.35 -0.29
C ILE A 362 -7.10 4.13 -1.18
N ILE A 363 -7.37 4.28 -2.47
CA ILE A 363 -7.17 3.22 -3.44
C ILE A 363 -6.49 3.81 -4.67
N TRP A 364 -5.46 3.13 -5.14
CA TRP A 364 -4.83 3.46 -6.40
C TRP A 364 -4.64 2.24 -7.27
N THR A 365 -4.60 2.49 -8.58
CA THR A 365 -4.37 1.50 -9.61
C THR A 365 -3.39 2.06 -10.63
N MET A 366 -2.40 1.29 -11.06
CA MET A 366 -1.41 1.65 -12.08
C MET A 366 -1.40 0.58 -13.17
N ASN A 367 -1.45 0.99 -14.44
CA ASN A 367 -1.26 0.10 -15.58
C ASN A 367 -0.19 0.68 -16.50
N ARG A 368 1.00 0.04 -16.47
CA ARG A 368 2.17 0.50 -17.23
C ARG A 368 1.99 0.40 -18.73
N GLU A 369 1.29 -0.63 -19.21
CA GLU A 369 1.02 -0.84 -20.64
C GLU A 369 0.08 0.24 -21.19
N LYS A 370 -1.00 0.53 -20.47
CA LYS A 370 -1.93 1.62 -20.80
C LYS A 370 -1.33 3.01 -20.54
N GLY A 371 -0.28 3.10 -19.71
CA GLY A 371 0.32 4.36 -19.31
C GLY A 371 -0.68 5.23 -18.54
N ARG A 372 -1.43 4.60 -17.63
CA ARG A 372 -2.50 5.22 -16.85
C ARG A 372 -2.42 4.82 -15.40
N MET A 373 -2.78 5.76 -14.53
CA MET A 373 -3.06 5.48 -13.13
C MET A 373 -4.31 6.23 -12.69
N MET A 374 -4.99 5.63 -11.71
CA MET A 374 -6.14 6.21 -11.03
C MET A 374 -5.81 6.27 -9.55
N LEU A 375 -5.99 7.42 -8.91
CA LEU A 375 -5.74 7.61 -7.49
C LEU A 375 -6.95 8.28 -6.85
N PHE A 376 -7.52 7.59 -5.86
CA PHE A 376 -8.57 8.11 -5.00
C PHE A 376 -8.06 8.14 -3.57
N GLY A 377 -8.26 9.25 -2.87
CA GLY A 377 -7.85 9.37 -1.47
C GLY A 377 -8.82 10.17 -0.63
N THR A 378 -9.03 9.68 0.59
CA THR A 378 -9.67 10.43 1.66
C THR A 378 -8.74 10.56 2.88
N GLN A 379 -9.27 11.13 3.96
CA GLN A 379 -8.63 11.18 5.28
C GLN A 379 -9.65 10.71 6.32
N LEU A 380 -10.36 9.63 5.97
CA LEU A 380 -11.44 9.09 6.78
C LEU A 380 -11.05 7.69 7.26
N LEU A 381 -11.13 7.51 8.57
CA LEU A 381 -11.06 6.23 9.26
C LEU A 381 -12.46 5.78 9.74
N PRO A 382 -12.67 4.49 10.03
CA PRO A 382 -11.73 3.38 9.82
C PRO A 382 -11.50 3.08 8.33
N GLY A 383 -10.48 2.27 8.05
CA GLY A 383 -10.36 1.63 6.73
C GLY A 383 -11.60 0.82 6.40
N TYR A 384 -11.91 0.75 5.11
CA TYR A 384 -13.11 0.09 4.60
C TYR A 384 -14.42 0.69 5.16
N ASP A 385 -14.45 2.02 5.42
CA ASP A 385 -15.70 2.73 5.68
C ASP A 385 -16.59 2.56 4.44
N VAL A 386 -17.71 1.83 4.58
CA VAL A 386 -18.55 1.38 3.45
C VAL A 386 -18.88 2.51 2.48
N LYS A 387 -19.17 3.71 2.99
CA LYS A 387 -19.50 4.87 2.14
C LYS A 387 -18.29 5.37 1.37
N ALA A 388 -17.17 5.59 2.05
CA ALA A 388 -15.95 6.08 1.41
C ALA A 388 -15.34 5.05 0.45
N HIS A 389 -15.31 3.79 0.85
CA HIS A 389 -14.82 2.67 0.05
C HIS A 389 -15.64 2.49 -1.23
N ASN A 390 -16.98 2.43 -1.13
CA ASN A 390 -17.82 2.26 -2.32
C ASN A 390 -17.75 3.47 -3.25
N LEU A 391 -17.49 4.66 -2.71
CA LEU A 391 -17.20 5.84 -3.53
C LEU A 391 -15.87 5.69 -4.28
N ALA A 392 -14.83 5.18 -3.63
CA ALA A 392 -13.54 4.90 -4.26
C ALA A 392 -13.68 3.88 -5.39
N VAL A 393 -14.37 2.76 -5.15
CA VAL A 393 -14.61 1.71 -6.15
C VAL A 393 -15.44 2.22 -7.32
N GLN A 394 -16.50 3.00 -7.06
CA GLN A 394 -17.30 3.62 -8.11
C GLN A 394 -16.46 4.61 -8.96
N PHE A 395 -15.61 5.41 -8.31
CA PHE A 395 -14.68 6.28 -9.02
C PHE A 395 -13.74 5.49 -9.93
N LEU A 396 -13.14 4.41 -9.42
CA LEU A 396 -12.24 3.55 -10.21
C LEU A 396 -12.96 2.94 -11.40
N TYR A 397 -14.19 2.44 -11.20
CA TYR A 397 -15.02 1.92 -12.29
C TYR A 397 -15.25 2.97 -13.38
N ASP A 398 -15.73 4.16 -13.01
CA ASP A 398 -16.00 5.22 -13.98
C ASP A 398 -14.72 5.68 -14.68
N ALA A 399 -13.60 5.75 -13.95
CA ALA A 399 -12.31 6.15 -14.49
C ALA A 399 -11.76 5.12 -15.50
N TRP A 400 -11.72 3.84 -15.16
CA TRP A 400 -11.24 2.80 -16.07
C TRP A 400 -12.18 2.58 -17.25
N LYS A 401 -13.49 2.70 -17.07
CA LYS A 401 -14.45 2.65 -18.17
C LYS A 401 -14.27 3.81 -19.16
N THR A 402 -13.89 4.98 -18.67
CA THR A 402 -13.78 6.20 -19.50
C THR A 402 -12.40 6.33 -20.13
N PHE A 403 -11.34 5.95 -19.42
CA PHE A 403 -9.94 6.26 -19.76
C PHE A 403 -9.03 5.03 -19.92
N GLY A 404 -9.57 3.81 -19.76
CA GLY A 404 -8.84 2.54 -19.76
C GLY A 404 -8.54 1.91 -21.11
#